data_AF-J3HL90-F1
#
_entry.id   AF-J3HL90-F1
#
_cell.length_a   1.000
_cell.length_b   1.000
_cell.length_c   1.000
_cell.angle_alpha   90.00
_cell.angle_beta   90.00
_cell.angle_gamma   90.00
#
_symmetry.space_group_name_H-M   'P 1'
#
loop_
_entity.id
_entity.type
_entity.pdbx_description
1 polymer ?
#
loop_
_entity_poly.entity_id
_entity_poly.type
_entity_poly.pdbx_seq_one_letter_code
_entity_poly.pdbx_strand_id
1 'polypeptide(L)'
;MAELSTSKSAGAPVGSCPADCKEAMRMVQDEVNKVSRLPGPIERNAAITSAYDKLARDMPENDWVRLASYVSVQGGCAMQVTQGRNLPYVPGWAEGAVPRTLSRVLVNPEKSLDALGDANLTIFSSIYPANRMVANCGYKKFKECVASGEITVNDKIVKALDKMEKGDKRGAANLIAEHEQREIVQPVYDRWKDTFADMKNAEGWIPGDQTSIPVAKTCTRDNLVPLSGDISNPQDRVNYYGKLIDEMYRIEGK
;
A
#
# COMPACT_ATOMS: atom_id res chain seq x y z
N MET A 1 18.56 33.93 12.41
CA MET A 1 18.36 32.61 11.77
C MET A 1 18.29 31.60 12.89
N ALA A 2 17.09 31.13 13.25
CA ALA A 2 16.90 30.12 14.28
C ALA A 2 16.64 28.79 13.57
N GLU A 3 17.50 27.81 13.83
CA GLU A 3 17.37 26.44 13.32
C GLU A 3 16.09 25.80 13.85
N LEU A 4 15.12 25.58 12.96
CA LEU A 4 13.97 24.72 13.21
C LEU A 4 14.39 23.27 13.00
N SER A 5 15.09 22.69 13.98
CA SER A 5 15.24 21.24 14.07
C SER A 5 13.97 20.65 14.69
N THR A 6 13.04 20.22 13.84
CA THR A 6 11.81 19.51 14.25
C THR A 6 11.94 18.00 14.13
N SER A 7 13.17 17.46 14.12
CA SER A 7 13.32 16.03 14.39
C SER A 7 12.96 15.80 15.85
N LYS A 8 11.74 15.31 16.12
CA LYS A 8 11.47 14.59 17.37
C LYS A 8 12.58 13.55 17.51
N SER A 9 13.43 13.72 18.52
CA SER A 9 14.42 12.69 18.84
C SER A 9 13.69 11.38 19.11
N ALA A 10 14.33 10.27 18.76
CA ALA A 10 13.86 8.89 18.90
C ALA A 10 13.61 8.43 20.37
N GLY A 11 13.34 9.37 21.29
CA GLY A 11 13.17 9.13 22.73
C GLY A 11 11.98 9.86 23.37
N ALA A 12 11.08 10.50 22.61
CA ALA A 12 9.84 11.00 23.19
C ALA A 12 8.95 9.80 23.62
N PRO A 13 8.43 9.78 24.86
CA PRO A 13 7.64 8.66 25.36
C PRO A 13 6.37 8.51 24.52
N VAL A 14 6.27 7.41 23.77
CA VAL A 14 5.06 7.03 23.06
C VAL A 14 4.07 6.55 24.13
N GLY A 15 3.16 7.41 24.55
CA GLY A 15 2.27 7.19 25.70
C GLY A 15 1.25 6.05 25.55
N SER A 16 1.44 5.13 24.61
CA SER A 16 0.48 4.06 24.29
C SER A 16 1.10 2.66 24.12
N CYS A 17 2.41 2.47 24.31
CA CYS A 17 2.99 1.13 24.19
C CYS A 17 2.89 0.34 25.49
N PRO A 18 2.23 -0.83 25.51
CA PRO A 18 2.29 -1.75 26.63
C PRO A 18 3.72 -2.23 26.92
N ALA A 19 4.01 -2.53 28.18
CA ALA A 19 5.30 -3.13 28.56
C ALA A 19 5.46 -4.55 27.99
N ASP A 20 4.36 -5.30 27.89
CA ASP A 20 4.32 -6.66 27.36
C ASP A 20 4.27 -6.66 25.82
N CYS A 21 5.15 -7.45 25.19
CA CYS A 21 5.29 -7.47 23.73
C CYS A 21 4.07 -8.10 23.03
N LYS A 22 3.48 -9.13 23.64
CA LYS A 22 2.30 -9.78 23.08
C LYS A 22 1.10 -8.86 23.14
N GLU A 23 0.93 -8.12 24.22
CA GLU A 23 -0.12 -7.12 24.37
C GLU A 23 0.04 -5.98 23.36
N ALA A 24 1.26 -5.46 23.19
CA ALA A 24 1.55 -4.43 22.19
C ALA A 24 1.17 -4.90 20.77
N MET A 25 1.55 -6.12 20.38
CA MET A 25 1.19 -6.67 19.07
C MET A 25 -0.30 -7.03 18.98
N ARG A 26 -0.92 -7.48 20.07
CA ARG A 26 -2.36 -7.78 20.14
C ARG A 26 -3.19 -6.54 19.85
N MET A 27 -2.83 -5.38 20.42
CA MET A 27 -3.51 -4.12 20.11
C MET A 27 -3.43 -3.75 18.62
N VAL A 28 -2.28 -3.97 18.00
CA VAL A 28 -2.10 -3.75 16.56
C VAL A 28 -2.91 -4.77 15.74
N GLN A 29 -2.91 -6.03 16.15
CA GLN A 29 -3.69 -7.08 15.50
C GLN A 29 -5.20 -6.83 15.63
N ASP A 30 -5.66 -6.24 16.73
CA ASP A 30 -7.05 -5.81 16.90
C ASP A 30 -7.43 -4.70 15.89
N GLU A 31 -6.53 -3.73 15.65
CA GLU A 31 -6.71 -2.73 14.57
C GLU A 31 -6.86 -3.43 13.21
N VAL A 32 -5.97 -4.38 12.90
CA VAL A 32 -6.01 -5.14 11.64
C VAL A 32 -7.27 -5.98 11.52
N ASN A 33 -7.66 -6.68 12.59
CA ASN A 33 -8.84 -7.53 12.64
C ASN A 33 -10.13 -6.72 12.45
N LYS A 34 -10.19 -5.50 12.99
CA LYS A 34 -11.33 -4.60 12.79
C LYS A 34 -11.50 -4.25 11.32
N VAL A 35 -10.40 -3.95 10.62
CA VAL A 35 -10.42 -3.63 9.19
C VAL A 35 -10.71 -4.88 8.36
N SER A 36 -10.05 -6.00 8.64
CA SER A 36 -10.17 -7.24 7.85
C SER A 36 -11.56 -7.86 7.89
N ARG A 37 -12.36 -7.58 8.92
CA ARG A 37 -13.74 -8.08 9.08
C ARG A 37 -14.80 -7.22 8.38
N LEU A 38 -14.43 -6.08 7.78
CA LEU A 38 -15.39 -5.27 7.02
C LEU A 38 -15.90 -6.07 5.81
N PRO A 39 -17.21 -6.06 5.52
CA PRO A 39 -17.80 -7.00 4.56
C PRO A 39 -17.40 -6.68 3.12
N GLY A 40 -17.42 -5.41 2.72
CA GLY A 40 -17.20 -5.01 1.34
C GLY A 40 -15.74 -4.64 1.03
N PRO A 41 -15.18 -5.02 -0.14
CA PRO A 41 -13.81 -4.64 -0.53
C PRO A 41 -13.59 -3.12 -0.58
N ILE A 42 -14.59 -2.34 -1.03
CA ILE A 42 -14.50 -0.87 -1.07
C ILE A 42 -14.45 -0.26 0.34
N GLU A 43 -15.33 -0.70 1.23
CA GLU A 43 -15.38 -0.22 2.62
C GLU A 43 -14.08 -0.58 3.36
N ARG A 44 -13.61 -1.82 3.16
CA ARG A 44 -12.33 -2.30 3.68
C ARG A 44 -11.17 -1.46 3.16
N ASN A 45 -11.13 -1.17 1.86
CA ASN A 45 -10.09 -0.34 1.28
C ASN A 45 -10.08 1.09 1.83
N ALA A 46 -11.26 1.68 2.06
CA ALA A 46 -11.35 3.01 2.68
C ALA A 46 -10.75 3.00 4.10
N ALA A 47 -11.01 1.95 4.89
CA ALA A 47 -10.42 1.77 6.21
C ALA A 47 -8.90 1.53 6.16
N ILE A 48 -8.41 0.71 5.21
CA ILE A 48 -6.98 0.49 4.95
C ILE A 48 -6.28 1.81 4.58
N THR A 49 -6.89 2.60 3.69
CA THR A 49 -6.37 3.90 3.25
C THR A 49 -6.24 4.85 4.43
N SER A 50 -7.28 4.95 5.27
CA SER A 50 -7.25 5.77 6.49
C SER A 50 -6.17 5.30 7.48
N ALA A 51 -5.98 3.99 7.62
CA ALA A 51 -4.93 3.42 8.45
C ALA A 51 -3.52 3.78 7.94
N TYR A 52 -3.27 3.67 6.63
CA TYR A 52 -2.00 4.09 6.03
C TYR A 52 -1.78 5.61 6.11
N ASP A 53 -2.80 6.43 5.91
CA ASP A 53 -2.70 7.88 6.09
C ASP A 53 -2.31 8.26 7.52
N LYS A 54 -2.92 7.59 8.51
CA LYS A 54 -2.54 7.78 9.91
C LYS A 54 -1.10 7.33 10.15
N LEU A 55 -0.73 6.15 9.67
CA LEU A 55 0.60 5.60 9.86
C LEU A 55 1.69 6.46 9.18
N ALA A 56 1.41 7.04 8.01
CA ALA A 56 2.31 7.94 7.30
C ALA A 56 2.54 9.26 8.07
N ARG A 57 1.54 9.74 8.81
CA ARG A 57 1.70 10.88 9.74
C ARG A 57 2.49 10.50 10.99
N ASP A 58 2.29 9.29 11.49
CA ASP A 58 2.98 8.77 12.68
C ASP A 58 4.45 8.38 12.36
N MET A 59 4.77 8.04 11.10
CA MET A 59 6.09 7.64 10.60
C MET A 59 6.49 8.40 9.31
N PRO A 60 6.71 9.72 9.36
CA PRO A 60 6.99 10.54 8.18
C PRO A 60 8.34 10.22 7.49
N GLU A 61 9.21 9.46 8.14
CA GLU A 61 10.47 8.95 7.59
C GLU A 61 10.34 7.63 6.81
N ASN A 62 9.18 6.96 6.89
CA ASN A 62 8.98 5.67 6.24
C ASN A 62 8.43 5.84 4.82
N ASP A 63 9.32 5.83 3.83
CA ASP A 63 8.96 6.10 2.43
C ASP A 63 7.98 5.08 1.85
N TRP A 64 8.06 3.81 2.28
CA TRP A 64 7.10 2.78 1.85
C TRP A 64 5.70 3.04 2.41
N VAL A 65 5.58 3.36 3.70
CA VAL A 65 4.28 3.67 4.32
C VAL A 65 3.67 4.92 3.69
N ARG A 66 4.49 5.94 3.41
CA ARG A 66 4.04 7.14 2.72
C ARG A 66 3.50 6.79 1.34
N LEU A 67 4.25 6.03 0.55
CA LEU A 67 3.76 5.61 -0.77
C LEU A 67 2.50 4.72 -0.68
N ALA A 68 2.44 3.79 0.27
CA ALA A 68 1.27 2.94 0.56
C ALA A 68 0.00 3.79 0.75
N SER A 69 0.13 4.94 1.42
CA SER A 69 -0.97 5.86 1.63
C SER A 69 -1.45 6.58 0.36
N TYR A 70 -0.63 6.72 -0.68
CA TYR A 70 -1.07 7.20 -2.01
C TYR A 70 -1.69 6.07 -2.82
N VAL A 71 -1.00 4.93 -2.94
CA VAL A 71 -1.46 3.82 -3.79
C VAL A 71 -2.73 3.15 -3.27
N SER A 72 -2.99 3.16 -1.96
CA SER A 72 -4.23 2.68 -1.37
C SER A 72 -5.46 3.51 -1.79
N VAL A 73 -5.28 4.83 -2.00
CA VAL A 73 -6.33 5.68 -2.59
C VAL A 73 -6.63 5.20 -4.01
N GLN A 74 -5.59 4.96 -4.80
CA GLN A 74 -5.74 4.55 -6.20
C GLN A 74 -6.36 3.15 -6.34
N GLY A 75 -6.01 2.21 -5.46
CA GLY A 75 -6.70 0.92 -5.36
C GLY A 75 -8.21 1.10 -5.09
N GLY A 76 -8.57 2.06 -4.24
CA GLY A 76 -9.97 2.42 -3.98
C GLY A 76 -10.68 3.01 -5.21
N CYS A 77 -10.01 3.89 -5.94
CA CYS A 77 -10.53 4.45 -7.19
C CYS A 77 -10.77 3.34 -8.23
N ALA A 78 -9.81 2.43 -8.41
CA ALA A 78 -9.95 1.29 -9.32
C ALA A 78 -11.15 0.38 -8.94
N MET A 79 -11.35 0.09 -7.65
CA MET A 79 -12.52 -0.67 -7.19
C MET A 79 -13.85 0.04 -7.47
N GLN A 80 -13.90 1.37 -7.28
CA GLN A 80 -15.10 2.16 -7.55
C GLN A 80 -15.46 2.19 -9.05
N VAL A 81 -14.45 2.32 -9.92
CA VAL A 81 -14.63 2.20 -11.38
C VAL A 81 -15.13 0.81 -11.76
N THR A 82 -14.55 -0.24 -11.17
CA THR A 82 -14.95 -1.63 -11.42
C THR A 82 -16.43 -1.85 -11.08
N GLN A 83 -16.96 -1.28 -9.99
CA GLN A 83 -18.39 -1.36 -9.66
C GLN A 83 -19.30 -0.55 -10.58
N GLY A 84 -18.73 0.28 -11.46
CA GLY A 84 -19.50 1.27 -12.22
C GLY A 84 -20.23 2.24 -11.28
N ARG A 85 -19.67 2.56 -10.11
CA ARG A 85 -20.18 3.69 -9.32
C ARG A 85 -19.85 4.97 -10.09
N ASN A 86 -20.77 5.93 -10.08
CA ASN A 86 -20.52 7.25 -10.65
C ASN A 86 -19.39 7.91 -9.84
N LEU A 87 -18.15 7.76 -10.28
CA LEU A 87 -17.10 8.64 -9.82
C LEU A 87 -17.49 10.07 -10.26
N PRO A 88 -17.26 11.09 -9.42
CA PRO A 88 -17.23 12.46 -9.94
C PRO A 88 -16.26 12.48 -11.12
N TYR A 89 -16.63 13.19 -12.18
CA TYR A 89 -15.83 13.35 -13.38
C TYR A 89 -14.34 13.45 -13.05
N VAL A 90 -13.56 12.46 -13.47
CA VAL A 90 -12.10 12.50 -13.36
C VAL A 90 -11.58 12.84 -14.76
N PRO A 91 -11.14 14.09 -15.01
CA PRO A 91 -10.55 14.47 -16.29
C PRO A 91 -9.50 13.44 -16.72
N GLY A 92 -9.65 12.92 -17.95
CA GLY A 92 -8.74 11.92 -18.52
C GLY A 92 -9.08 10.45 -18.24
N TRP A 93 -9.93 10.11 -17.26
CA TRP A 93 -10.60 8.79 -17.27
C TRP A 93 -11.74 8.93 -18.26
N ALA A 94 -11.50 8.50 -19.50
CA ALA A 94 -12.31 8.85 -20.66
C ALA A 94 -13.80 9.06 -20.36
N GLU A 95 -14.23 10.31 -20.51
CA GLU A 95 -15.63 10.65 -20.73
C GLU A 95 -16.13 9.78 -21.90
N GLY A 96 -16.90 8.73 -21.59
CA GLY A 96 -17.66 7.98 -22.57
C GLY A 96 -16.93 6.97 -23.48
N ALA A 97 -15.65 6.63 -23.29
CA ALA A 97 -14.97 5.76 -24.27
C ALA A 97 -15.24 4.25 -24.13
N VAL A 98 -15.83 3.78 -23.03
CA VAL A 98 -16.21 2.37 -22.90
C VAL A 98 -17.64 2.28 -22.39
N PRO A 99 -18.60 1.84 -23.23
CA PRO A 99 -19.91 1.46 -22.73
C PRO A 99 -19.73 0.53 -21.53
N ARG A 100 -20.39 0.80 -20.39
CA ARG A 100 -20.37 -0.10 -19.21
C ARG A 100 -20.62 -1.56 -19.61
N THR A 101 -21.38 -1.77 -20.68
CA THR A 101 -21.64 -3.06 -21.30
C THR A 101 -20.38 -3.72 -21.86
N LEU A 102 -19.52 -3.00 -22.57
CA LEU A 102 -18.27 -3.56 -23.15
C LEU A 102 -17.27 -3.95 -22.05
N SER A 103 -17.09 -3.09 -21.04
CA SER A 103 -16.19 -3.38 -19.92
C SER A 103 -16.64 -4.59 -19.10
N ARG A 104 -17.96 -4.76 -18.90
CA ARG A 104 -18.53 -5.96 -18.23
C ARG A 104 -18.44 -7.24 -19.06
N VAL A 105 -18.35 -7.13 -20.39
CA VAL A 105 -18.14 -8.28 -21.28
C VAL A 105 -16.70 -8.76 -21.23
N LEU A 106 -15.74 -7.83 -21.10
CA LEU A 106 -14.31 -8.14 -21.08
C LEU A 106 -13.78 -8.49 -19.68
N VAL A 107 -14.39 -7.95 -18.63
CA VAL A 107 -13.93 -8.12 -17.25
C VAL A 107 -15.12 -8.44 -16.35
N ASN A 108 -15.02 -9.51 -15.56
CA ASN A 108 -15.99 -9.80 -14.51
C ASN A 108 -15.77 -8.82 -13.34
N PRO A 109 -16.72 -7.88 -13.07
CA PRO A 109 -16.52 -6.87 -12.04
C PRO A 109 -16.36 -7.46 -10.66
N GLU A 110 -17.20 -8.43 -10.28
CA GLU A 110 -17.20 -9.05 -8.95
C GLU A 110 -15.85 -9.72 -8.66
N LYS A 111 -15.37 -10.54 -9.61
CA LYS A 111 -14.05 -11.18 -9.49
C LYS A 111 -12.91 -10.17 -9.42
N SER A 112 -13.00 -9.07 -10.16
CA SER A 112 -11.98 -8.02 -10.15
C SER A 112 -11.96 -7.26 -8.83
N LEU A 113 -13.13 -6.99 -8.26
CA LEU A 113 -13.26 -6.42 -6.92
C LEU A 113 -12.71 -7.34 -5.84
N ASP A 114 -12.97 -8.64 -5.95
CA ASP A 114 -12.42 -9.63 -5.02
C ASP A 114 -10.90 -9.75 -5.16
N ALA A 115 -10.36 -9.79 -6.38
CA ALA A 115 -8.92 -9.84 -6.63
C ALA A 115 -8.18 -8.60 -6.10
N LEU A 116 -8.70 -7.39 -6.37
CA LEU A 116 -8.16 -6.15 -5.83
C LEU A 116 -8.29 -6.09 -4.31
N GLY A 117 -9.42 -6.56 -3.77
CA GLY A 117 -9.68 -6.62 -2.34
C GLY A 117 -8.73 -7.57 -1.61
N ASP A 118 -8.50 -8.75 -2.17
CA ASP A 118 -7.57 -9.77 -1.67
C ASP A 118 -6.14 -9.23 -1.66
N ALA A 119 -5.70 -8.58 -2.75
CA ALA A 119 -4.38 -7.96 -2.83
C ALA A 119 -4.17 -6.90 -1.73
N ASN A 120 -5.09 -5.93 -1.61
CA ASN A 120 -4.97 -4.87 -0.61
C ASN A 120 -5.02 -5.39 0.83
N LEU A 121 -5.91 -6.34 1.12
CA LEU A 121 -5.99 -6.94 2.44
C LEU A 121 -4.75 -7.77 2.78
N THR A 122 -4.20 -8.51 1.81
CA THR A 122 -3.01 -9.33 1.98
C THR A 122 -1.77 -8.48 2.26
N ILE A 123 -1.57 -7.39 1.52
CA ILE A 123 -0.51 -6.40 1.78
C ILE A 123 -0.67 -5.77 3.17
N PHE A 124 -1.86 -5.26 3.46
CA PHE A 124 -2.17 -4.61 4.73
C PHE A 124 -1.87 -5.52 5.91
N SER A 125 -2.42 -6.74 5.90
CA SER A 125 -2.26 -7.67 7.03
C SER A 125 -0.82 -8.18 7.21
N SER A 126 0.01 -8.12 6.17
CA SER A 126 1.39 -8.62 6.21
C SER A 126 2.41 -7.56 6.62
N ILE A 127 2.20 -6.30 6.23
CA ILE A 127 3.22 -5.23 6.38
C ILE A 127 2.81 -4.18 7.41
N TYR A 128 1.52 -3.84 7.49
CA TYR A 128 1.03 -2.81 8.42
C TYR A 128 1.35 -3.13 9.89
N PRO A 129 1.18 -4.37 10.41
CA PRO A 129 1.37 -4.63 11.84
C PRO A 129 2.75 -4.25 12.39
N ALA A 130 3.82 -4.64 11.69
CA ALA A 130 5.18 -4.37 12.15
C ALA A 130 5.48 -2.86 12.16
N ASN A 131 5.12 -2.15 11.08
CA ASN A 131 5.29 -0.71 11.00
C ASN A 131 4.44 0.01 12.06
N ARG A 132 3.19 -0.42 12.27
CA ARG A 132 2.29 0.14 13.28
C ARG A 132 2.82 -0.07 14.70
N MET A 133 3.42 -1.23 14.98
CA MET A 133 4.08 -1.47 16.26
C MET A 133 5.27 -0.54 16.46
N VAL A 134 6.13 -0.34 15.44
CA VAL A 134 7.24 0.62 15.51
C VAL A 134 6.72 2.04 15.75
N ALA A 135 5.65 2.46 15.08
CA ALA A 135 5.04 3.77 15.32
C ALA A 135 4.53 3.92 16.77
N ASN A 136 3.92 2.87 17.33
CA ASN A 136 3.33 2.89 18.68
C ASN A 136 4.35 2.69 19.81
N CYS A 137 5.47 2.00 19.56
CA CYS A 137 6.39 1.53 20.60
C CYS A 137 7.85 1.94 20.41
N GLY A 138 8.20 2.49 19.24
CA GLY A 138 9.57 2.72 18.83
C GLY A 138 10.28 1.45 18.36
N TYR A 139 11.31 1.63 17.53
CA TYR A 139 12.05 0.53 16.92
C TYR A 139 12.80 -0.33 17.95
N LYS A 140 13.36 0.29 19.01
CA LYS A 140 14.08 -0.43 20.08
C LYS A 140 13.21 -1.52 20.72
N LYS A 141 12.00 -1.16 21.18
CA LYS A 141 11.07 -2.11 21.81
C LYS A 141 10.62 -3.18 20.81
N PHE A 142 10.30 -2.79 19.58
CA PHE A 142 9.98 -3.74 18.52
C PHE A 142 11.07 -4.80 18.33
N LYS A 143 12.34 -4.37 18.26
CA LYS A 143 13.49 -5.28 18.10
C LYS A 143 13.69 -6.21 19.29
N GLU A 144 13.51 -5.71 20.52
CA GLU A 144 13.53 -6.53 21.75
C GLU A 144 12.45 -7.61 21.70
N CYS A 145 11.23 -7.26 21.30
CA CYS A 145 10.11 -8.19 21.20
C CYS A 145 10.32 -9.29 20.13
N VAL A 146 10.90 -8.95 18.98
CA VAL A 146 11.26 -9.94 17.95
C VAL A 146 12.38 -10.84 18.46
N ALA A 147 13.41 -10.27 19.09
CA ALA A 147 14.56 -11.02 19.60
C ALA A 147 14.22 -11.97 20.75
N SER A 148 13.24 -11.62 21.60
CA SER A 148 12.75 -12.51 22.66
C SER A 148 11.88 -13.65 22.13
N GLY A 149 11.46 -13.59 20.86
CA GLY A 149 10.54 -14.56 20.26
C GLY A 149 9.08 -14.40 20.72
N GLU A 150 8.75 -13.32 21.43
CA GLU A 150 7.38 -13.06 21.90
C GLU A 150 6.43 -12.69 20.76
N ILE A 151 6.99 -12.13 19.67
CA ILE A 151 6.28 -11.85 18.42
C ILE A 151 7.06 -12.42 17.24
N THR A 152 6.35 -12.80 16.19
CA THR A 152 6.96 -13.28 14.94
C THR A 152 6.71 -12.26 13.84
N VAL A 153 7.78 -11.81 13.19
CA VAL A 153 7.72 -10.88 12.06
C VAL A 153 8.66 -11.40 10.99
N ASN A 154 8.31 -11.22 9.71
CA ASN A 154 9.17 -11.62 8.61
C ASN A 154 10.52 -10.89 8.67
N ASP A 155 11.62 -11.63 8.53
CA ASP A 155 12.99 -11.09 8.61
C ASP A 155 13.27 -9.95 7.62
N LYS A 156 12.64 -9.95 6.43
CA LYS A 156 12.81 -8.87 5.45
C LYS A 156 12.20 -7.56 5.95
N ILE A 157 11.06 -7.63 6.65
CA ILE A 157 10.45 -6.47 7.29
C ILE A 157 11.32 -5.98 8.46
N VAL A 158 11.86 -6.89 9.28
CA VAL A 158 12.79 -6.53 10.37
C VAL A 158 14.04 -5.83 9.82
N LYS A 159 14.63 -6.37 8.74
CA LYS A 159 15.80 -5.77 8.06
C LYS A 159 15.49 -4.41 7.43
N ALA A 160 14.31 -4.23 6.85
CA ALA A 160 13.89 -2.95 6.32
C ALA A 160 13.74 -1.89 7.43
N LEU A 161 13.09 -2.25 8.53
CA LEU A 161 12.96 -1.36 9.69
C LEU A 161 14.31 -1.01 10.32
N ASP A 162 15.27 -1.95 10.35
CA ASP A 162 16.65 -1.68 10.80
C ASP A 162 17.39 -0.69 9.88
N LYS A 163 17.20 -0.78 8.55
CA LYS A 163 17.73 0.20 7.60
C LYS A 163 17.15 1.60 7.83
N MET A 164 15.83 1.67 8.03
CA MET A 164 15.13 2.93 8.27
C MET A 164 15.62 3.60 9.55
N GLU A 165 15.79 2.84 10.64
CA GLU A 165 16.37 3.34 11.90
C GLU A 165 17.78 3.90 11.70
N LYS A 166 18.58 3.26 10.82
CA LYS A 166 19.93 3.71 10.45
C LYS A 166 19.96 4.88 9.45
N GLY A 167 18.79 5.42 9.08
CA GLY A 167 18.66 6.55 8.15
C GLY A 167 18.61 6.17 6.67
N ASP A 168 18.71 4.89 6.31
CA ASP A 168 18.56 4.39 4.93
C ASP A 168 17.08 4.17 4.59
N LYS A 169 16.33 5.28 4.49
CA LYS A 169 14.87 5.28 4.26
C LYS A 169 14.50 4.68 2.91
N ARG A 170 15.23 5.04 1.85
CA ARG A 170 15.01 4.50 0.51
C ARG A 170 15.36 3.01 0.43
N GLY A 171 16.48 2.60 1.01
CA GLY A 171 16.85 1.17 1.06
C GLY A 171 15.84 0.35 1.86
N ALA A 172 15.31 0.90 2.95
CA ALA A 172 14.21 0.28 3.69
C ALA A 172 12.97 0.09 2.81
N ALA A 173 12.55 1.14 2.12
CA ALA A 173 11.36 1.08 1.27
C ALA A 173 11.51 0.10 0.09
N ASN A 174 12.68 0.05 -0.53
CA ASN A 174 12.98 -0.92 -1.59
C ASN A 174 12.91 -2.37 -1.06
N LEU A 175 13.41 -2.64 0.14
CA LEU A 175 13.32 -3.99 0.74
C LEU A 175 11.88 -4.41 1.03
N ILE A 176 11.05 -3.50 1.55
CA ILE A 176 9.64 -3.79 1.80
C ILE A 176 8.93 -4.04 0.47
N ALA A 177 9.16 -3.20 -0.54
CA ALA A 177 8.56 -3.36 -1.87
C ALA A 177 8.97 -4.68 -2.54
N GLU A 178 10.23 -5.07 -2.43
CA GLU A 178 10.71 -6.34 -2.96
C GLU A 178 10.01 -7.54 -2.30
N HIS A 179 9.92 -7.53 -0.96
CA HIS A 179 9.20 -8.57 -0.22
C HIS A 179 7.70 -8.58 -0.56
N GLU A 180 7.07 -7.41 -0.58
CA GLU A 180 5.66 -7.24 -0.94
C GLU A 180 5.37 -7.86 -2.31
N GLN A 181 6.10 -7.43 -3.35
CA GLN A 181 5.76 -7.78 -4.72
C GLN A 181 6.10 -9.23 -5.07
N ARG A 182 7.15 -9.79 -4.46
CA ARG A 182 7.62 -11.15 -4.76
C ARG A 182 6.99 -12.25 -3.91
N GLU A 183 6.69 -11.95 -2.64
CA GLU A 183 6.31 -13.00 -1.67
C GLU A 183 4.89 -12.81 -1.14
N ILE A 184 4.44 -11.57 -0.97
CA ILE A 184 3.10 -11.28 -0.41
C ILE A 184 2.06 -11.23 -1.54
N VAL A 185 2.36 -10.50 -2.61
CA VAL A 185 1.40 -10.19 -3.69
C VAL A 185 1.43 -11.24 -4.79
N GLN A 186 2.58 -11.85 -5.10
CA GLN A 186 2.66 -12.86 -6.17
C GLN A 186 1.67 -14.03 -5.97
N PRO A 187 1.49 -14.60 -4.75
CA PRO A 187 0.48 -15.64 -4.54
C PRO A 187 -0.96 -15.18 -4.83
N VAL A 188 -1.27 -13.88 -4.65
CA VAL A 188 -2.57 -13.30 -5.02
C VAL A 188 -2.71 -13.25 -6.54
N TYR A 189 -1.67 -12.81 -7.25
CA TYR A 189 -1.64 -12.84 -8.71
C TYR A 189 -1.83 -14.26 -9.25
N ASP A 190 -1.19 -15.26 -8.65
CA ASP A 190 -1.32 -16.65 -9.08
C ASP A 190 -2.75 -17.18 -8.84
N ARG A 191 -3.36 -16.82 -7.69
CA ARG A 191 -4.73 -17.21 -7.32
C ARG A 191 -5.78 -16.58 -8.25
N TRP A 192 -5.54 -15.34 -8.68
CA TRP A 192 -6.44 -14.54 -9.50
C TRP A 192 -5.91 -14.32 -10.93
N LYS A 193 -5.06 -15.23 -11.42
CA LYS A 193 -4.32 -15.06 -12.67
C LYS A 193 -5.21 -14.74 -13.88
N ASP A 194 -6.37 -15.40 -13.98
CA ASP A 194 -7.30 -15.23 -15.08
C ASP A 194 -7.98 -13.86 -14.98
N THR A 195 -8.35 -13.45 -13.76
CA THR A 195 -8.91 -12.11 -13.51
C THR A 195 -7.92 -11.01 -13.86
N PHE A 196 -6.66 -11.10 -13.42
CA PHE A 196 -5.65 -10.10 -13.76
C PHE A 196 -5.28 -10.12 -15.24
N ALA A 197 -5.31 -11.29 -15.90
CA ALA A 197 -5.15 -11.39 -17.35
C ALA A 197 -6.31 -10.73 -18.09
N ASP A 198 -7.56 -10.95 -17.67
CA ASP A 198 -8.75 -10.31 -18.24
C ASP A 198 -8.69 -8.79 -18.07
N MET A 199 -8.31 -8.31 -16.88
CA MET A 199 -8.10 -6.89 -16.62
C MET A 199 -7.03 -6.30 -17.54
N LYS A 200 -5.85 -6.93 -17.62
CA LYS A 200 -4.76 -6.51 -18.53
C LYS A 200 -5.19 -6.53 -19.99
N ASN A 201 -5.93 -7.55 -20.41
CA ASN A 201 -6.42 -7.64 -21.77
C ASN A 201 -7.39 -6.49 -22.07
N ALA A 202 -8.32 -6.20 -21.16
CA ALA A 202 -9.26 -5.09 -21.31
C ALA A 202 -8.57 -3.73 -21.47
N GLU A 203 -7.38 -3.52 -20.87
CA GLU A 203 -6.56 -2.33 -21.12
C GLU A 203 -6.13 -2.19 -22.58
N GLY A 204 -5.84 -3.30 -23.27
CA GLY A 204 -5.48 -3.29 -24.69
C GLY A 204 -6.64 -2.90 -25.62
N TRP A 205 -7.88 -3.05 -25.16
CA TRP A 205 -9.10 -2.72 -25.91
C TRP A 205 -9.67 -1.33 -25.57
N ILE A 206 -9.25 -0.75 -24.44
CA ILE A 206 -9.75 0.52 -23.93
C ILE A 206 -8.64 1.57 -24.09
N PRO A 207 -8.86 2.65 -24.87
CA PRO A 207 -7.88 3.73 -24.96
C PRO A 207 -7.64 4.37 -23.58
N GLY A 208 -6.47 4.13 -22.98
CA GLY A 208 -6.05 4.71 -21.71
C GLY A 208 -5.25 3.74 -20.84
N ASP A 209 -4.11 4.19 -20.33
CA ASP A 209 -3.25 3.39 -19.45
C ASP A 209 -3.94 3.12 -18.10
N GLN A 210 -4.26 1.86 -17.78
CA GLN A 210 -4.83 1.47 -16.49
C GLN A 210 -3.82 0.76 -15.56
N THR A 211 -2.61 0.43 -16.05
CA THR A 211 -1.50 -0.05 -15.20
C THR A 211 -0.75 1.10 -14.54
N SER A 212 -0.81 2.30 -15.14
CA SER A 212 -0.30 3.52 -14.55
C SER A 212 -1.06 3.86 -13.27
N ILE A 213 -0.30 4.08 -12.21
CA ILE A 213 -0.79 4.47 -10.89
C ILE A 213 -0.38 5.94 -10.70
N PRO A 214 -1.34 6.85 -10.50
CA PRO A 214 -1.01 8.22 -10.16
C PRO A 214 -0.57 8.31 -8.69
N VAL A 215 0.50 9.05 -8.43
CA VAL A 215 0.89 9.34 -7.03
C VAL A 215 0.05 10.53 -6.55
N ALA A 216 -1.16 10.24 -6.07
CA ALA A 216 -2.12 11.26 -5.66
C ALA A 216 -3.01 10.81 -4.49
N LYS A 217 -3.55 11.79 -3.75
CA LYS A 217 -4.47 11.60 -2.62
C LYS A 217 -5.95 11.69 -3.00
N THR A 218 -6.22 11.81 -4.30
CA THR A 218 -7.55 11.85 -4.90
C THR A 218 -7.60 10.93 -6.11
N CYS A 219 -8.81 10.58 -6.57
CA CYS A 219 -8.96 9.90 -7.86
C CYS A 219 -8.66 10.90 -8.98
N THR A 220 -7.48 10.78 -9.60
CA THR A 220 -7.00 11.65 -10.68
C THR A 220 -6.20 10.84 -11.71
N ARG A 221 -5.75 11.49 -12.79
CA ARG A 221 -4.69 11.01 -13.71
C ARG A 221 -3.49 11.95 -13.74
N ASP A 222 -3.44 12.91 -12.84
CA ASP A 222 -2.25 13.72 -12.65
C ASP A 222 -1.15 12.87 -12.00
N ASN A 223 0.10 13.14 -12.33
CA ASN A 223 1.26 12.43 -11.78
C ASN A 223 1.23 10.90 -12.01
N LEU A 224 0.72 10.47 -13.18
CA LEU A 224 0.77 9.05 -13.58
C LEU A 224 2.22 8.59 -13.75
N VAL A 225 2.53 7.48 -13.10
CA VAL A 225 3.77 6.76 -13.33
C VAL A 225 3.45 5.55 -14.20
N PRO A 226 4.03 5.41 -15.40
CA PRO A 226 3.78 4.24 -16.25
C PRO A 226 4.55 3.02 -15.76
N LEU A 227 3.86 1.88 -15.78
CA LEU A 227 4.50 0.58 -15.64
C LEU A 227 5.39 0.34 -16.87
N SER A 228 6.68 0.12 -16.63
CA SER A 228 7.58 -0.42 -17.66
C SER A 228 7.73 -1.92 -17.43
N GLY A 229 7.06 -2.74 -18.26
CA GLY A 229 7.16 -4.19 -18.20
C GLY A 229 5.79 -4.87 -18.07
N ASP A 230 5.80 -6.09 -17.53
CA ASP A 230 4.61 -6.90 -17.36
C ASP A 230 4.12 -6.88 -15.91
N ILE A 231 2.86 -6.49 -15.68
CA ILE A 231 2.25 -6.45 -14.35
C ILE A 231 2.24 -7.84 -13.70
N SER A 232 2.25 -8.93 -14.46
CA SER A 232 2.35 -10.29 -13.92
C SER A 232 3.77 -10.65 -13.44
N ASN A 233 4.80 -9.95 -13.92
CA ASN A 233 6.18 -10.18 -13.54
C ASN A 233 6.51 -9.45 -12.22
N PRO A 234 6.89 -10.18 -11.15
CA PRO A 234 7.16 -9.56 -9.86
C PRO A 234 8.37 -8.60 -9.89
N GLN A 235 9.39 -8.84 -10.72
CA GLN A 235 10.54 -7.93 -10.83
C GLN A 235 10.15 -6.61 -11.51
N ASP A 236 9.26 -6.65 -12.52
CA ASP A 236 8.77 -5.44 -13.17
C ASP A 236 7.95 -4.60 -12.19
N ARG A 237 7.12 -5.26 -11.35
CA ARG A 237 6.40 -4.57 -10.25
C ARG A 237 7.34 -3.96 -9.21
N VAL A 238 8.45 -4.63 -8.86
CA VAL A 238 9.48 -4.05 -7.97
C VAL A 238 10.12 -2.81 -8.60
N ASN A 239 10.50 -2.89 -9.87
CA ASN A 239 11.09 -1.75 -10.60
C ASN A 239 10.10 -0.59 -10.66
N TYR A 240 8.83 -0.90 -10.90
CA TYR A 240 7.76 0.07 -10.95
C TYR A 240 7.52 0.77 -9.61
N TYR A 241 7.57 0.02 -8.51
CA TYR A 241 7.51 0.60 -7.17
C TYR A 241 8.62 1.63 -6.93
N GLY A 242 9.84 1.36 -7.44
CA GLY A 242 10.93 2.32 -7.41
C GLY A 242 10.57 3.67 -8.07
N LYS A 243 9.94 3.62 -9.25
CA LYS A 243 9.48 4.82 -9.96
C LYS A 243 8.36 5.56 -9.22
N LEU A 244 7.46 4.83 -8.58
CA LEU A 244 6.40 5.42 -7.76
C LEU A 244 6.96 6.18 -6.56
N ILE A 245 8.02 5.67 -5.90
CA ILE A 245 8.69 6.42 -4.83
C ILE A 245 9.36 7.68 -5.40
N ASP A 246 10.04 7.59 -6.54
CA ASP A 246 10.71 8.73 -7.16
C ASP A 246 9.71 9.86 -7.47
N GLU A 247 8.55 9.49 -8.00
CA GLU A 247 7.47 10.44 -8.27
C GLU A 247 6.89 11.04 -6.98
N MET A 248 6.74 10.22 -5.92
CA MET A 248 6.33 10.72 -4.60
C MET A 248 7.33 11.75 -4.07
N TYR A 249 8.65 11.53 -4.23
CA TYR A 249 9.66 12.51 -3.80
C TYR A 249 9.56 13.81 -4.61
N ARG A 250 9.38 13.70 -5.92
CA ARG A 250 9.19 14.87 -6.80
C ARG A 250 8.00 15.72 -6.35
N ILE A 251 6.87 15.10 -6.03
CA ILE A 251 5.64 15.79 -5.59
C ILE A 251 5.82 16.41 -4.20
N GLU A 252 6.53 15.73 -3.29
CA GLU A 252 6.78 16.23 -1.94
C GLU A 252 7.93 17.23 -1.84
N GLY A 253 8.69 17.44 -2.92
CA GLY A 253 9.85 18.34 -2.95
C GLY A 253 11.04 17.82 -2.14
N LYS A 254 11.30 16.51 -2.17
CA LYS A 254 12.41 15.84 -1.47
C LYS A 254 13.54 15.43 -2.42
#